data_AF-A0A450V3G6-F1
#
_entry.id   AF-A0A450V3G6-F1
#
_cell.length_a   1.000
_cell.length_b   1.000
_cell.length_c   1.000
_cell.angle_alpha   90.00
_cell.angle_beta   90.00
_cell.angle_gamma   90.00
#
_symmetry.space_group_name_H-M   'P 1'
#
loop_
_entity.id
_entity.type
_entity.pdbx_description
1 polymer ?
#
loop_
_entity_poly.entity_id
_entity_poly.type
_entity_poly.pdbx_seq_one_letter_code
_entity_poly.pdbx_strand_id
1 'polypeptide(L)'
;MHNHPAGEVRPSDADKDLTDHLIQVGRILNIHAVDHLIIAPETFFSFEITGLMAELRESTKYVPPYEVAEKIRKTKEEWMERGMWKGIREGEVRLKKEKGKIARALLDKGMDISEISEISGLSEEEIQELLID
;
A
#
# COMPACT_ATOMS: atom_id res chain seq x y z
N MET A 1 -14.83 -31.41 0.40
CA MET A 1 -14.63 -32.65 1.19
C MET A 1 -14.44 -33.78 0.21
N HIS A 2 -13.45 -34.64 0.43
CA HIS A 2 -13.36 -35.92 -0.27
C HIS A 2 -12.77 -36.99 0.66
N ASN A 3 -12.88 -38.25 0.25
CA ASN A 3 -12.42 -39.41 1.03
C ASN A 3 -11.14 -39.98 0.40
N HIS A 4 -10.19 -40.36 1.24
CA HIS A 4 -9.04 -41.20 0.87
C HIS A 4 -9.22 -42.61 1.45
N PRO A 5 -9.78 -43.57 0.68
CA PRO A 5 -10.06 -44.92 1.17
C PRO A 5 -8.81 -45.69 1.61
N ALA A 6 -7.63 -45.31 1.12
CA ALA A 6 -6.35 -45.92 1.44
C ALA A 6 -5.80 -45.53 2.83
N GLY A 7 -6.45 -44.59 3.54
CA GLY A 7 -6.10 -44.22 4.91
C GLY A 7 -5.10 -43.07 5.05
N GLU A 8 -4.38 -42.69 4.00
CA GLU A 8 -3.50 -41.52 4.00
C GLU A 8 -4.32 -40.23 3.78
N VAL A 9 -4.24 -39.26 4.69
CA VAL A 9 -4.97 -37.97 4.58
C VAL A 9 -4.10 -36.81 4.10
N ARG A 10 -2.89 -37.11 3.61
CA ARG A 10 -2.00 -36.08 3.07
C ARG A 10 -2.60 -35.52 1.78
N PRO A 11 -2.77 -34.19 1.65
CA PRO A 11 -3.29 -33.60 0.43
C PRO A 11 -2.31 -33.78 -0.73
N SER A 12 -2.84 -34.19 -1.88
CA SER A 12 -2.13 -34.20 -3.15
C SER A 12 -2.02 -32.78 -3.72
N ASP A 13 -1.16 -32.60 -4.74
CA ASP A 13 -1.09 -31.32 -5.44
C ASP A 13 -2.36 -31.02 -6.24
N ALA A 14 -3.09 -32.06 -6.69
CA ALA A 14 -4.38 -31.91 -7.34
C ALA A 14 -5.44 -31.38 -6.35
N ASP A 15 -5.41 -31.81 -5.09
CA ASP A 15 -6.33 -31.31 -4.05
C ASP A 15 -6.09 -29.82 -3.78
N LYS A 16 -4.83 -29.42 -3.68
CA LYS A 16 -4.45 -28.00 -3.51
C LYS A 16 -4.86 -27.17 -4.71
N ASP A 17 -4.61 -27.66 -5.92
CA ASP A 17 -4.95 -26.98 -7.16
C ASP A 17 -6.46 -26.75 -7.32
N LEU A 18 -7.25 -27.79 -7.06
CA LEU A 18 -8.71 -27.71 -7.05
C LEU A 18 -9.19 -26.73 -5.99
N THR A 19 -8.60 -26.76 -4.80
CA THR A 19 -8.98 -25.87 -3.69
C THR A 19 -8.69 -24.41 -4.02
N ASP A 20 -7.53 -24.10 -4.61
CA ASP A 20 -7.18 -22.75 -5.07
C ASP A 20 -8.22 -22.24 -6.09
N HIS A 21 -8.51 -23.03 -7.12
CA HIS A 21 -9.55 -22.71 -8.10
C HIS A 21 -10.91 -22.41 -7.44
N LEU A 22 -11.35 -23.26 -6.50
CA LEU A 22 -12.61 -23.07 -5.80
C LEU A 22 -12.61 -21.81 -4.91
N ILE A 23 -11.50 -21.47 -4.28
CA ILE A 23 -11.35 -20.21 -3.54
C ILE A 23 -11.56 -19.02 -4.48
N GLN A 24 -10.94 -19.02 -5.67
CA GLN A 24 -11.11 -17.92 -6.62
C GLN A 24 -12.53 -17.83 -7.19
N VAL A 25 -13.14 -18.97 -7.54
CA VAL A 25 -14.55 -19.00 -7.98
C VAL A 25 -15.47 -18.48 -6.88
N GLY A 26 -15.21 -18.88 -5.63
CA GLY A 26 -15.93 -18.38 -4.46
C GLY A 26 -15.86 -16.86 -4.35
N ARG A 27 -14.67 -16.26 -4.54
CA ARG A 27 -14.51 -14.79 -4.54
C ARG A 27 -15.39 -14.11 -5.57
N ILE A 28 -15.41 -14.62 -6.80
CA ILE A 28 -16.25 -14.09 -7.90
C ILE A 28 -17.73 -14.14 -7.53
N LEU A 29 -18.17 -15.24 -6.91
CA LEU A 29 -19.57 -15.44 -6.51
C LEU A 29 -19.92 -14.80 -5.16
N ASN A 30 -18.97 -14.16 -4.49
CA ASN A 30 -19.10 -13.69 -3.11
C ASN A 30 -19.51 -14.80 -2.12
N ILE A 31 -18.92 -15.99 -2.28
CA ILE A 31 -19.10 -17.17 -1.43
C ILE A 31 -17.73 -17.63 -0.93
N HIS A 32 -17.56 -17.75 0.38
CA HIS A 32 -16.28 -18.14 0.95
C HIS A 32 -16.15 -19.67 1.08
N ALA A 33 -15.09 -20.23 0.50
CA ALA A 33 -14.63 -21.59 0.83
C ALA A 33 -14.06 -21.58 2.25
N VAL A 34 -14.79 -22.21 3.17
CA VAL A 34 -14.45 -22.22 4.60
C VAL A 34 -13.30 -23.18 4.89
N ASP A 35 -13.39 -24.43 4.41
CA ASP A 35 -12.39 -25.46 4.64
C ASP A 35 -12.45 -26.55 3.55
N HIS A 36 -11.33 -27.25 3.35
CA HIS A 36 -11.26 -28.49 2.60
C HIS A 36 -10.87 -29.63 3.54
N LEU A 37 -11.82 -30.54 3.78
CA LEU A 37 -11.60 -31.75 4.57
C LEU A 37 -11.27 -32.97 3.69
N ILE A 38 -10.14 -33.62 4.00
CA ILE A 38 -9.79 -34.95 3.51
C ILE A 38 -10.04 -35.93 4.66
N ILE A 39 -10.90 -36.92 4.45
CA ILE A 39 -11.34 -37.83 5.51
C ILE A 39 -10.85 -39.25 5.21
N ALA A 40 -10.42 -39.96 6.26
CA ALA A 40 -10.11 -41.38 6.28
C ALA A 40 -10.81 -42.04 7.49
N PRO A 41 -10.83 -43.38 7.61
CA PRO A 41 -11.61 -44.06 8.66
C PRO A 41 -11.34 -43.60 10.10
N GLU A 42 -10.07 -43.33 10.45
CA GLU A 42 -9.65 -43.00 11.82
C GLU A 42 -9.07 -41.58 11.95
N THR A 43 -9.03 -40.81 10.86
CA THR A 43 -8.35 -39.51 10.84
C THR A 43 -8.85 -38.60 9.73
N PHE A 44 -8.50 -37.32 9.80
CA PHE A 44 -8.82 -36.34 8.77
C PHE A 44 -7.69 -35.30 8.66
N PHE A 45 -7.67 -34.60 7.53
CA PHE A 45 -6.84 -33.43 7.30
C PHE A 45 -7.75 -32.24 6.97
N SER A 46 -7.62 -31.16 7.74
CA SER A 46 -8.30 -29.89 7.50
C SER A 46 -7.31 -28.88 6.97
N PHE A 47 -7.62 -28.29 5.82
CA PHE A 47 -6.76 -27.26 5.23
C PHE A 47 -6.78 -26.00 6.10
N GLU A 48 -7.89 -25.70 6.77
CA GLU A 48 -8.00 -24.53 7.64
C GLU A 48 -7.16 -24.71 8.91
N ILE A 49 -7.29 -25.85 9.61
CA ILE A 49 -6.52 -26.13 10.85
C ILE A 49 -5.01 -26.13 10.59
N THR A 50 -4.60 -26.58 9.40
CA THR A 50 -3.18 -26.70 9.02
C THR A 50 -2.61 -25.39 8.45
N GLY A 51 -3.43 -24.37 8.24
CA GLY A 51 -3.02 -23.10 7.63
C GLY A 51 -2.94 -23.12 6.10
N LEU A 52 -3.15 -24.28 5.46
CA LEU A 52 -3.11 -24.43 4.01
C LEU A 52 -4.20 -23.60 3.31
N MET A 53 -5.36 -23.39 3.94
CA MET A 53 -6.37 -22.45 3.42
C MET A 53 -5.84 -21.02 3.32
N ALA A 54 -5.08 -20.55 4.32
CA ALA A 54 -4.51 -19.20 4.30
C ALA A 54 -3.47 -19.06 3.19
N GLU A 55 -2.60 -20.06 3.02
CA GLU A 55 -1.62 -20.09 1.93
C GLU A 55 -2.31 -20.04 0.55
N LEU A 56 -3.35 -20.85 0.34
CA LEU A 56 -4.07 -20.89 -0.94
C LEU A 56 -4.90 -19.63 -1.19
N ARG A 57 -5.41 -18.96 -0.16
CA ARG A 57 -6.07 -17.65 -0.29
C ARG A 57 -5.10 -16.58 -0.81
N GLU A 58 -3.82 -16.65 -0.47
CA GLU A 58 -2.80 -15.73 -0.99
C GLU A 58 -2.22 -16.16 -2.36
N SER A 59 -2.67 -17.28 -2.92
CA SER A 59 -2.25 -17.73 -4.24
C SER A 59 -2.64 -16.71 -5.32
N THR A 60 -1.70 -16.49 -6.25
CA THR A 60 -1.90 -15.66 -7.44
C THR A 60 -2.18 -16.50 -8.69
N LYS A 61 -2.18 -17.84 -8.58
CA LYS A 61 -2.20 -18.76 -9.72
C LYS A 61 -3.46 -18.64 -10.57
N TYR A 62 -4.61 -18.49 -9.91
CA TYR A 62 -5.93 -18.45 -10.56
C TYR A 62 -6.67 -17.12 -10.34
N VAL A 63 -5.98 -16.09 -9.84
CA VAL A 63 -6.58 -14.77 -9.62
C VAL A 63 -7.02 -14.19 -10.95
N PRO A 64 -8.28 -13.74 -11.08
CA PRO A 64 -8.76 -13.16 -12.33
C PRO A 64 -7.94 -11.94 -12.77
N PRO A 65 -7.62 -11.77 -14.07
CA PRO A 65 -6.79 -10.67 -14.55
C PRO A 65 -7.28 -9.27 -14.18
N TYR A 66 -8.60 -9.06 -14.08
CA TYR A 66 -9.17 -7.77 -13.71
C TYR A 66 -8.86 -7.38 -12.26
N GLU A 67 -8.78 -8.34 -11.32
CA GLU A 67 -8.41 -8.06 -9.92
C GLU A 67 -6.94 -7.66 -9.82
N VAL A 68 -6.06 -8.33 -10.59
CA VAL A 68 -4.65 -7.97 -10.68
C VAL A 68 -4.50 -6.55 -11.24
N ALA A 69 -5.21 -6.23 -12.33
CA ALA A 69 -5.21 -4.91 -12.94
C ALA A 69 -5.74 -3.83 -11.98
N GLU A 70 -6.80 -4.12 -11.24
CA GLU A 70 -7.36 -3.20 -10.25
C GLU A 70 -6.38 -2.93 -9.09
N LYS A 71 -5.73 -3.98 -8.56
CA LYS A 71 -4.72 -3.83 -7.51
C LYS A 71 -3.55 -2.97 -7.99
N ILE A 72 -3.05 -3.22 -9.20
CA ILE A 72 -1.98 -2.42 -9.82
C ILE A 72 -2.44 -0.96 -9.97
N ARG A 73 -3.65 -0.73 -10.48
CA ARG A 73 -4.21 0.61 -10.67
C ARG A 73 -4.31 1.36 -9.34
N LYS A 74 -4.90 0.76 -8.31
CA LYS A 74 -5.05 1.34 -6.98
C LYS A 74 -3.69 1.67 -6.36
N THR A 75 -2.77 0.71 -6.37
CA THR A 75 -1.40 0.94 -5.89
C THR A 75 -0.73 2.07 -6.67
N LYS A 76 -0.85 2.09 -8.00
CA LYS A 76 -0.30 3.19 -8.82
C LYS A 76 -0.89 4.55 -8.42
N GLU A 77 -2.19 4.65 -8.25
CA GLU A 77 -2.89 5.88 -7.81
C GLU A 77 -2.36 6.35 -6.45
N GLU A 78 -2.28 5.45 -5.46
CA GLU A 78 -1.74 5.76 -4.12
C GLU A 78 -0.28 6.25 -4.18
N TRP A 79 0.57 5.61 -4.98
CA TRP A 79 1.97 6.03 -5.14
C TRP A 79 2.10 7.36 -5.86
N MET A 80 1.27 7.62 -6.89
CA MET A 80 1.26 8.90 -7.60
C MET A 80 0.82 10.04 -6.67
N GLU A 81 -0.23 9.84 -5.88
CA GLU A 81 -0.70 10.83 -4.90
C GLU A 81 0.38 11.13 -3.86
N ARG A 82 0.98 10.11 -3.25
CA ARG A 82 2.09 10.27 -2.29
C ARG A 82 3.27 11.01 -2.90
N GLY A 83 3.62 10.67 -4.15
CA GLY A 83 4.70 11.33 -4.89
C GLY A 83 4.40 12.82 -5.13
N MET A 84 3.18 13.13 -5.54
CA MET A 84 2.73 14.51 -5.78
C MET A 84 2.79 15.35 -4.48
N TRP A 85 2.22 14.83 -3.38
CA TRP A 85 2.27 15.51 -2.08
C TRP A 85 3.69 15.75 -1.60
N LYS A 86 4.56 14.73 -1.71
CA LYS A 86 5.97 14.87 -1.35
C LYS A 86 6.65 15.95 -2.19
N GLY A 87 6.40 15.96 -3.50
CA GLY A 87 6.95 16.97 -4.42
C GLY A 87 6.48 18.38 -4.12
N ILE A 88 5.19 18.59 -3.85
CA ILE A 88 4.63 19.89 -3.45
C ILE A 88 5.31 20.37 -2.17
N ARG A 89 5.34 19.53 -1.12
CA ARG A 89 5.92 19.88 0.17
C ARG A 89 7.40 20.22 0.06
N GLU A 90 8.18 19.39 -0.65
CA GLU A 90 9.60 19.66 -0.88
C GLU A 90 9.82 20.93 -1.70
N GLY A 91 8.94 21.19 -2.67
CA GLY A 91 8.90 22.42 -3.45
C GLY A 91 8.67 23.67 -2.60
N GLU A 92 7.67 23.64 -1.73
CA GLU A 92 7.34 24.73 -0.79
C GLU A 92 8.48 25.01 0.19
N VAL A 93 9.04 23.95 0.78
CA VAL A 93 10.20 24.07 1.69
C VAL A 93 11.39 24.68 0.97
N ARG A 94 11.67 24.24 -0.26
CA ARG A 94 12.77 24.79 -1.07
C ARG A 94 12.52 26.25 -1.42
N LEU A 95 11.28 26.61 -1.80
CA LEU A 95 10.90 27.97 -2.12
C LEU A 95 11.04 28.90 -0.90
N LYS A 96 10.54 28.48 0.27
CA LYS A 96 10.68 29.25 1.51
C LYS A 96 12.15 29.45 1.90
N LYS A 97 13.00 28.43 1.73
CA LYS A 97 14.44 28.54 1.95
C LYS A 97 15.12 29.52 0.99
N GLU A 98 14.77 29.50 -0.29
CA GLU A 98 15.29 30.46 -1.28
C GLU A 98 14.84 31.90 -0.97
N LYS A 99 13.55 32.10 -0.66
CA LYS A 99 13.03 33.40 -0.21
C LYS A 99 13.76 33.92 1.04
N GLY A 100 14.00 33.03 2.02
CA GLY A 100 14.74 33.39 3.24
C GLY A 100 16.19 33.81 2.97
N LYS A 101 16.88 33.20 1.99
CA LYS A 101 18.21 33.66 1.57
C LYS A 101 18.16 35.06 0.96
N ILE A 102 17.16 35.34 0.13
CA ILE A 102 16.96 36.67 -0.48
C ILE A 102 16.70 37.71 0.62
N ALA A 103 15.78 37.42 1.54
CA ALA A 103 15.47 38.32 2.66
C ALA A 103 16.70 38.61 3.53
N ARG A 104 17.49 37.58 3.90
CA ARG A 104 18.76 37.77 4.63
C ARG A 104 19.73 38.68 3.88
N ALA A 105 19.90 38.47 2.58
CA ALA A 105 20.81 39.30 1.78
C ALA A 105 20.35 40.77 1.64
N LEU A 106 19.04 41.04 1.76
CA LEU A 106 18.49 42.40 1.77
C LEU A 106 18.60 43.05 3.16
N LEU A 107 18.38 42.28 4.23
CA LEU A 107 18.63 42.72 5.61
C LEU A 107 20.09 43.15 5.81
N ASP A 108 21.05 42.38 5.28
CA ASP A 108 22.48 42.69 5.34
C ASP A 108 22.83 44.01 4.62
N LYS A 109 21.98 44.46 3.68
CA LYS A 109 22.11 45.74 2.98
C LYS A 109 21.41 46.90 3.70
N GLY A 110 20.79 46.64 4.85
CA GLY A 110 20.10 47.65 5.67
C GLY A 110 18.74 48.08 5.11
N MET A 111 18.09 47.25 4.30
CA MET A 111 16.75 47.51 3.74
C MET A 111 15.67 47.31 4.82
N ASP A 112 14.56 48.06 4.74
CA ASP A 112 13.48 47.97 5.72
C ASP A 112 12.67 46.67 5.57
N ILE A 113 12.13 46.15 6.67
CA ILE A 113 11.38 44.88 6.69
C ILE A 113 10.16 44.94 5.77
N SER A 114 9.49 46.09 5.66
CA SER A 114 8.34 46.26 4.76
C SER A 114 8.74 46.15 3.29
N GLU A 115 9.87 46.77 2.88
CA GLU A 115 10.41 46.67 1.52
C GLU A 115 10.88 45.24 1.21
N ILE A 116 11.48 44.55 2.19
CA ILE A 116 11.92 43.16 2.04
C ILE A 116 10.71 42.21 1.91
N SER A 117 9.63 42.47 2.64
CA SER A 117 8.36 41.74 2.53
C SER A 117 7.80 41.83 1.11
N GLU A 118 7.75 43.04 0.54
CA GLU A 118 7.30 43.26 -0.83
C GLU A 118 8.18 42.55 -1.88
N ILE A 119 9.50 42.54 -1.71
CA ILE A 119 10.44 41.98 -2.69
C ILE A 119 10.55 40.45 -2.59
N SER A 120 10.67 39.92 -1.37
CA SER A 120 10.86 38.47 -1.14
C SER A 120 9.55 37.69 -1.15
N GLY A 121 8.42 38.38 -0.95
CA GLY A 121 7.10 37.78 -0.80
C GLY A 121 7.00 36.86 0.42
N LEU A 122 7.79 37.11 1.45
CA LEU A 122 7.63 36.58 2.81
C LEU A 122 6.83 37.57 3.64
N SER A 123 6.13 37.11 4.67
CA SER A 123 5.49 38.03 5.61
C SER A 123 6.53 38.74 6.48
N GLU A 124 6.16 39.87 7.07
CA GLU A 124 7.06 40.57 8.00
C GLU A 124 7.40 39.71 9.22
N GLU A 125 6.46 38.88 9.69
CA GLU A 125 6.71 37.92 10.77
C GLU A 125 7.75 36.88 10.36
N GLU A 126 7.65 36.33 9.14
CA GLU A 126 8.64 35.37 8.63
C GLU A 126 10.04 36.00 8.48
N ILE A 127 10.11 37.29 8.15
CA ILE A 127 11.38 38.03 8.08
C ILE A 127 11.94 38.30 9.47
N GLN A 128 11.09 38.64 10.44
CA GLN A 128 11.49 38.83 11.84
C GLN A 128 12.01 37.54 12.47
N GLU A 129 11.42 36.39 12.16
CA GLU A 129 11.93 35.07 12.61
C GLU A 129 13.37 34.83 12.12
N LEU A 130 13.72 35.28 10.91
CA LEU A 130 15.08 35.13 10.37
C LEU A 130 16.14 35.97 11.10
N LEU A 131 15.73 36.97 11.90
CA LEU A 131 16.62 37.79 12.72
C LEU A 131 16.90 37.18 14.12
N ILE A 132 16.11 36.17 14.51
CA ILE A 132 16.18 35.52 15.82
C ILE A 132 17.07 34.25 15.77
N ASP A 133 17.31 33.71 14.57
CA ASP A 133 18.25 32.61 14.27
C ASP A 133 19.69 33.09 14.01
#